data_AF-A0AAD4V1W1-F1
#
_entry.id   AF-A0AAD4V1W1-F1
#
_cell.length_a   1.000
_cell.length_b   1.000
_cell.length_c   1.000
_cell.angle_alpha   90.00
_cell.angle_beta   90.00
_cell.angle_gamma   90.00
#
_symmetry.space_group_name_H-M   'P 1'
#
loop_
_entity.id
_entity.type
_entity.pdbx_description
1 polymer ?
#
loop_
_entity_poly.entity_id
_entity_poly.type
_entity_poly.pdbx_seq_one_letter_code
_entity_poly.pdbx_strand_id
1 'polypeptide(L)'
;MNCATDLTERKTKVDRFHVHLFLAVLDPEFDQVRGEILCKDPKLDLHQTFSYVRRDSQQRMSMTGAQEASVMVAQHQMESHTFIGGSS
;
A
#
# COMPACT_ATOMS: atom_id res chain seq x y z
N MET A 1 18.02 -39.68 0.16
CA MET A 1 17.13 -38.93 1.06
C MET A 1 18.00 -38.01 1.89
N ASN A 2 17.88 -36.70 1.67
CA ASN A 2 18.60 -35.71 2.46
C ASN A 2 17.55 -34.92 3.23
N CYS A 3 17.18 -35.45 4.41
CA CYS A 3 16.04 -34.95 5.18
C CYS A 3 16.10 -33.43 5.46
N ALA A 4 17.30 -32.86 5.63
CA ALA A 4 17.46 -31.43 5.86
C ALA A 4 17.09 -30.59 4.64
N THR A 5 17.49 -31.00 3.44
CA THR A 5 17.16 -30.29 2.19
C THR A 5 15.68 -30.46 1.82
N ASP A 6 15.12 -31.64 2.08
CA ASP A 6 13.72 -31.92 1.77
C ASP A 6 12.79 -31.06 2.64
N LEU A 7 13.17 -30.84 3.91
CA LEU A 7 12.45 -29.95 4.83
C LEU A 7 12.52 -28.48 4.41
N THR A 8 13.69 -28.00 3.99
CA THR A 8 13.84 -26.60 3.55
C THR A 8 13.09 -26.35 2.26
N GLU A 9 13.16 -27.27 1.29
CA GLU A 9 12.41 -27.15 0.04
C GLU A 9 10.90 -27.14 0.29
N ARG A 10 10.40 -28.03 1.17
CA ARG A 10 9.00 -28.05 1.57
C ARG A 10 8.59 -26.74 2.24
N LYS A 11 9.42 -26.22 3.15
CA LYS A 11 9.15 -24.94 3.82
C LYS A 11 9.06 -23.79 2.81
N THR A 12 9.99 -23.70 1.86
CA THR A 12 9.95 -22.70 0.79
C THR A 12 8.69 -22.80 -0.07
N LYS A 13 8.23 -24.02 -0.39
CA LYS A 13 6.99 -24.21 -1.15
C LYS A 13 5.77 -23.74 -0.36
N VAL A 14 5.67 -24.10 0.92
CA VAL A 14 4.58 -23.68 1.81
C VAL A 14 4.56 -22.15 1.98
N ASP A 15 5.73 -21.53 2.19
CA ASP A 15 5.82 -20.08 2.34
C ASP A 15 5.38 -19.35 1.08
N ARG A 16 5.82 -19.82 -0.09
CA ARG A 16 5.35 -19.28 -1.37
C ARG A 16 3.84 -19.44 -1.53
N PHE A 17 3.27 -20.58 -1.12
CA PHE A 17 1.83 -20.78 -1.19
C PHE A 17 1.05 -19.81 -0.29
N HIS A 18 1.52 -19.59 0.94
CA HIS A 18 0.90 -18.63 1.84
C HIS A 18 0.94 -17.19 1.30
N VAL A 19 2.04 -16.79 0.64
CA VAL A 19 2.11 -15.49 -0.05
C VAL A 19 1.04 -15.39 -1.14
N HIS A 20 0.85 -16.42 -1.96
CA HIS A 20 -0.18 -16.39 -3.01
C HIS A 20 -1.59 -16.35 -2.43
N LEU A 21 -1.87 -17.12 -1.37
CA LEU A 21 -3.16 -17.09 -0.70
C LEU A 21 -3.43 -15.71 -0.11
N PHE A 22 -2.45 -15.12 0.56
CA PHE A 22 -2.54 -13.76 1.09
C PHE A 22 -2.83 -12.75 -0.02
N LEU A 23 -2.07 -12.77 -1.11
CA LEU A 23 -2.29 -11.87 -2.25
C LEU A 23 -3.63 -12.09 -2.94
N ALA A 24 -4.17 -13.32 -2.97
CA ALA A 24 -5.45 -13.63 -3.60
C ALA A 24 -6.65 -13.04 -2.84
N VAL A 25 -6.56 -12.97 -1.51
CA VAL A 25 -7.63 -12.44 -0.66
C VAL A 25 -7.57 -10.93 -0.44
N LEU A 26 -6.57 -10.23 -0.99
CA LEU A 26 -6.51 -8.77 -0.91
C LEU A 26 -7.62 -8.10 -1.71
N ASP A 27 -8.17 -7.04 -1.14
CA ASP A 27 -9.14 -6.18 -1.81
C ASP A 27 -8.60 -5.63 -3.15
N PRO A 28 -9.46 -5.41 -4.15
CA PRO A 28 -9.05 -4.89 -5.46
C PRO A 28 -8.30 -3.55 -5.40
N GLU A 29 -8.51 -2.75 -4.34
CA GLU A 29 -7.78 -1.50 -4.14
C GLU A 29 -6.26 -1.68 -4.01
N PHE A 30 -5.80 -2.89 -3.70
CA PHE A 30 -4.37 -3.23 -3.60
C PHE A 30 -3.81 -3.85 -4.88
N ASP A 31 -4.53 -3.83 -6.02
CA ASP A 31 -4.07 -4.45 -7.27
C ASP A 31 -2.73 -3.93 -7.77
N GLN A 32 -2.45 -2.63 -7.58
CA GLN A 32 -1.15 -2.06 -7.89
C GLN A 32 -0.05 -2.72 -7.06
N VAL A 33 -0.21 -2.75 -5.74
CA VAL A 33 0.74 -3.37 -4.81
C VAL A 33 0.88 -4.86 -5.06
N ARG A 34 -0.22 -5.54 -5.43
CA ARG A 34 -0.24 -6.96 -5.82
C ARG A 34 0.70 -7.20 -7.01
N GLY A 35 0.61 -6.37 -8.06
CA GLY A 35 1.51 -6.42 -9.21
C GLY A 35 2.96 -6.14 -8.84
N GLU A 36 3.21 -5.13 -8.00
CA GLU A 36 4.56 -4.80 -7.55
C GLU A 36 5.22 -5.94 -6.77
N ILE A 37 4.49 -6.57 -5.84
CA ILE A 37 4.99 -7.70 -5.05
C ILE A 37 5.29 -8.90 -5.96
N LEU A 38 4.43 -9.20 -6.93
CA LEU A 38 4.63 -10.29 -7.89
C LEU A 38 5.85 -10.07 -8.78
N CYS A 39 6.19 -8.82 -9.08
CA CYS A 39 7.36 -8.44 -9.89
C CYS A 39 8.69 -8.44 -9.12
N LYS A 40 8.72 -8.63 -7.79
CA LYS A 40 9.98 -8.59 -7.03
C LYS A 40 10.83 -9.85 -7.21
N ASP A 41 12.14 -9.63 -7.36
CA ASP A 41 13.19 -10.65 -7.33
C ASP A 41 14.29 -10.21 -6.35
N PRO A 42 14.61 -10.99 -5.29
CA PRO A 42 14.02 -12.28 -4.93
C PRO A 42 12.57 -12.16 -4.44
N LYS A 43 11.81 -13.25 -4.57
CA LYS A 43 10.44 -13.34 -4.07
C LYS A 43 10.40 -13.03 -2.57
N LEU A 44 9.46 -12.17 -2.17
CA LEU A 44 9.23 -11.85 -0.78
C LEU A 44 8.70 -13.04 0.01
N ASP A 45 9.08 -13.13 1.27
CA ASP A 45 8.40 -14.00 2.23
C ASP A 45 7.06 -13.39 2.68
N LEU A 46 6.29 -14.16 3.46
CA LEU A 46 4.97 -13.75 3.94
C LEU A 46 5.02 -12.48 4.81
N HIS A 47 6.04 -12.36 5.66
CA HIS A 47 6.15 -11.23 6.58
C HIS A 47 6.54 -9.93 5.84
N GLN A 48 7.44 -10.04 4.87
CA GLN A 48 7.83 -8.96 3.97
C GLN A 48 6.64 -8.51 3.11
N THR A 49 5.88 -9.46 2.56
CA THR A 49 4.65 -9.20 1.80
C THR A 49 3.64 -8.42 2.63
N PHE A 50 3.37 -8.87 3.87
CA PHE A 50 2.47 -8.18 4.80
C PHE A 50 2.96 -6.77 5.13
N SER A 51 4.25 -6.62 5.43
CA SER A 51 4.84 -5.32 5.76
C SER A 51 4.75 -4.33 4.59
N TYR A 52 4.86 -4.83 3.36
CA TYR A 52 4.74 -4.01 2.16
C TYR A 52 3.33 -3.47 1.98
N VAL A 53 2.31 -4.35 2.04
CA VAL A 53 0.90 -3.97 1.95
C VAL A 53 0.51 -3.01 3.07
N ARG A 54 0.96 -3.26 4.30
CA ARG A 54 0.70 -2.37 5.44
C ARG A 54 1.28 -0.97 5.23
N ARG A 55 2.50 -0.88 4.69
CA ARG A 55 3.13 0.42 4.39
C ARG A 55 2.35 1.19 3.34
N ASP A 56 1.95 0.53 2.27
CA ASP A 56 1.14 1.15 1.22
C ASP A 56 -0.19 1.69 1.78
N SER A 57 -0.91 0.88 2.56
CA SER A 57 -2.13 1.32 3.24
C SER A 57 -1.90 2.57 4.09
N GLN A 58 -0.81 2.60 4.88
CA GLN A 58 -0.47 3.77 5.69
C GLN A 58 -0.13 5.01 4.85
N GLN A 59 0.58 4.83 3.73
CA GLN A 59 0.90 5.92 2.81
C GLN A 59 -0.36 6.50 2.17
N ARG A 60 -1.29 5.65 1.74
CA ARG A 60 -2.58 6.07 1.17
C ARG A 60 -3.38 6.91 2.18
N MET A 61 -3.47 6.47 3.44
CA MET A 61 -4.13 7.24 4.50
C MET A 61 -3.47 8.61 4.74
N SER A 62 -2.14 8.66 4.74
CA SER A 62 -1.41 9.92 4.91
C SER A 62 -1.60 10.88 3.73
N MET A 63 -1.67 10.36 2.50
CA MET A 63 -1.89 11.18 1.30
C MET A 63 -3.30 11.77 1.27
N THR A 64 -4.33 10.99 1.63
CA THR A 64 -5.70 11.50 1.73
C THR A 64 -5.79 12.65 2.74
N GLY A 65 -5.21 12.48 3.94
CA GLY A 65 -5.19 13.55 4.94
C GLY A 65 -4.43 14.81 4.51
N ALA A 66 -3.33 14.64 3.76
CA ALA A 66 -2.59 15.78 3.20
C ALA A 66 -3.41 16.52 2.11
N GLN A 67 -4.17 15.79 1.31
CA GLN A 67 -5.01 16.35 0.26
C GLN A 67 -6.18 17.15 0.85
N GLU A 68 -6.83 16.63 1.90
CA GLU A 68 -7.87 17.34 2.65
C GLU A 68 -7.34 18.64 3.26
N ALA A 69 -6.18 18.60 3.91
CA ALA A 69 -5.54 19.80 4.46
C ALA A 69 -5.22 20.84 3.37
N SER A 70 -4.73 20.39 2.22
CA SER A 70 -4.45 21.28 1.09
C SER A 70 -5.72 21.91 0.50
N VAL A 71 -6.83 21.17 0.43
CA VAL A 71 -8.13 21.70 -0.02
C VAL A 71 -8.63 22.78 0.94
N MET A 72 -8.55 22.55 2.26
CA MET A 72 -8.97 23.55 3.25
C MET A 72 -8.15 24.84 3.16
N VAL A 73 -6.83 24.73 2.94
CA VAL A 73 -5.95 25.90 2.75
C VAL A 73 -6.29 26.65 1.47
N ALA A 74 -6.52 25.94 0.36
CA ALA A 74 -6.88 26.57 -0.92
C ALA A 74 -8.25 27.27 -0.87
N GLN A 75 -9.24 26.68 -0.19
CA GLN A 75 -10.55 27.28 0.02
C GLN A 75 -10.47 28.57 0.85
N HIS A 76 -9.74 28.54 1.97
CA HIS A 76 -9.53 29.72 2.80
C HIS A 76 -8.84 30.86 2.03
N GLN A 77 -7.93 30.55 1.10
CA GLN A 77 -7.27 31.54 0.23
C GLN A 77 -8.21 32.14 -0.84
N MET A 78 -9.17 31.37 -1.36
CA MET A 78 -10.19 31.90 -2.29
C MET A 78 -11.23 32.78 -1.58
N GLU A 79 -11.66 32.39 -0.38
CA GLU A 79 -12.63 33.16 0.42
C GLU A 79 -12.07 34.53 0.84
N SER A 80 -10.77 34.61 1.15
CA SER A 80 -10.10 35.85 1.52
C SER A 80 -9.82 36.81 0.35
N HIS A 81 -9.93 36.37 -0.90
CA HIS A 81 -9.81 37.22 -2.10
C HIS A 81 -11.14 37.76 -2.65
N THR A 82 -12.29 37.36 -2.10
CA THR A 82 -13.61 37.80 -2.61
C THR A 82 -14.21 38.98 -1.82
N PHE A 83 -13.56 39.46 -0.76
CA PHE A 83 -14.00 40.61 0.04
C PHE A 83 -13.25 41.91 -0.33
N ILE A 84 -13.32 42.31 -1.61
CA ILE A 84 -12.95 43.66 -2.05
C ILE A 84 -13.97 44.12 -3.10
N GLY A 85 -15.08 44.69 -2.63
CA GLY A 85 -16.02 45.32 -3.53
C GLY A 85 -17.33 45.71 -2.87
N GLY A 86 -17.40 46.94 -2.37
CA GLY A 86 -18.69 47.62 -2.21
C GLY A 86 -18.86 48.38 -0.90
N SER A 87 -18.30 49.58 -0.84
CA SER A 87 -18.91 50.73 -0.16
C SER A 87 -18.42 51.99 -0.85
N SER A 88 -19.29 52.59 -1.67
CA SER A 88 -19.22 54.00 -2.09
C SER A 88 -20.40 54.73 -1.46
#